data_AF-A0AAV3Y5D7-F1
#
_entry.id   AF-A0AAV3Y5D7-F1
#
_cell.length_a   1.000
_cell.length_b   1.000
_cell.length_c   1.000
_cell.angle_alpha   90.00
_cell.angle_beta   90.00
_cell.angle_gamma   90.00
#
_symmetry.space_group_name_H-M   'P 1'
#
loop_
_entity.id
_entity.type
_entity.pdbx_description
1 polymer ?
#
loop_
_entity_poly.entity_id
_entity_poly.type
_entity_poly.pdbx_seq_one_letter_code
_entity_poly.pdbx_strand_id
1 'polypeptide(L)'
;MKDSSDRVSHGIALAELIAYIEDTKSSVTVNDIAPVFKLADLLRLYTDRLVELGVGITGRIHSTDLKNRILANVPGILAYKQGRDVLLSFNDDVGNALRDACLDDCDDEAICLAKAAQIIRRDMT
;
A
#
# COMPACT_ATOMS: atom_id res chain seq x y z
N MET A 1 -2.51 7.07 -33.61
CA MET A 1 -2.08 8.24 -32.80
C MET A 1 -2.52 8.13 -31.34
N LYS A 2 -3.75 7.71 -31.02
CA LYS A 2 -4.26 7.56 -29.64
C LYS A 2 -3.42 6.62 -28.76
N ASP A 3 -3.03 5.46 -29.29
CA ASP A 3 -2.21 4.45 -28.59
C ASP A 3 -0.83 4.97 -28.13
N SER A 4 -0.19 5.83 -28.92
CA SER A 4 1.10 6.43 -28.54
C SER A 4 0.95 7.47 -27.43
N SER A 5 -0.19 8.16 -27.36
CA SER A 5 -0.49 9.14 -26.30
C SER A 5 -0.78 8.43 -24.98
N ASP A 6 -1.57 7.36 -25.03
CA ASP A 6 -1.91 6.56 -23.84
C ASP A 6 -0.65 5.95 -23.23
N ARG A 7 0.27 5.42 -24.06
CA ARG A 7 1.57 4.89 -23.58
C ARG A 7 2.42 5.94 -22.89
N VAL A 8 2.42 7.19 -23.37
CA VAL A 8 3.14 8.30 -22.73
C VAL A 8 2.50 8.62 -21.38
N SER A 9 1.17 8.72 -21.31
CA SER A 9 0.45 8.94 -20.05
C SER A 9 0.67 7.81 -19.04
N HIS A 10 0.74 6.55 -19.49
CA HIS A 10 1.11 5.41 -18.66
C HIS A 10 2.53 5.47 -18.10
N GLY A 11 3.46 6.07 -18.85
CA GLY A 11 4.81 6.36 -18.40
C GLY A 11 4.84 7.46 -17.33
N ILE A 12 4.15 8.57 -17.58
CA ILE A 12 4.05 9.71 -16.66
C ILE A 12 3.43 9.27 -15.33
N ALA A 13 2.28 8.60 -15.36
CA ALA A 13 1.61 8.13 -14.15
C ALA A 13 2.46 7.13 -13.35
N LEU A 14 3.27 6.30 -14.02
CA LEU A 14 4.18 5.39 -13.32
C LEU A 14 5.33 6.15 -12.68
N ALA A 15 5.93 7.11 -13.39
CA ALA A 15 7.04 7.90 -12.89
C ALA A 15 6.63 8.71 -11.65
N GLU A 16 5.45 9.32 -11.66
CA GLU A 16 4.93 10.03 -10.50
C GLU A 16 4.60 9.11 -9.32
N LEU A 17 4.07 7.91 -9.59
CA LEU A 17 3.84 6.92 -8.53
C LEU A 17 5.16 6.47 -7.88
N ILE A 18 6.19 6.26 -8.69
CA ILE A 18 7.54 5.92 -8.20
C ILE A 18 8.10 7.08 -7.37
N ALA A 19 8.02 8.31 -7.87
CA ALA A 19 8.47 9.50 -7.14
C ALA A 19 7.75 9.63 -5.79
N TYR A 20 6.43 9.42 -5.75
CA TYR A 20 5.67 9.40 -4.50
C TYR A 20 6.18 8.37 -3.49
N ILE A 21 6.49 7.15 -3.94
CA ILE A 21 7.01 6.08 -3.07
C ILE A 21 8.40 6.47 -2.52
N GLU A 22 9.27 7.01 -3.36
CA GLU A 22 10.64 7.41 -2.99
C GLU A 22 10.66 8.64 -2.07
N ASP A 23 9.81 9.62 -2.33
CA ASP A 23 9.63 10.81 -1.49
C ASP A 23 9.08 10.43 -0.11
N THR A 24 8.10 9.52 -0.08
CA THR A 24 7.55 9.00 1.18
C THR A 24 8.63 8.29 1.98
N LYS A 25 9.49 7.48 1.33
CA LYS A 25 10.65 6.87 1.99
C LYS A 25 11.61 7.92 2.54
N SER A 26 11.93 8.95 1.75
CA SER A 26 12.91 9.98 2.11
C SER A 26 12.42 10.91 3.23
N SER A 27 11.10 11.00 3.42
CA SER A 27 10.47 11.79 4.49
C SER A 27 10.52 11.13 5.87
N VAL A 28 10.80 9.83 5.92
CA VAL A 28 10.87 9.04 7.16
C VAL A 28 12.19 9.35 7.87
N THR A 29 12.12 9.79 9.13
CA THR A 29 13.31 10.05 9.94
C THR A 29 13.94 8.74 10.44
N VAL A 30 15.20 8.77 10.88
CA VAL A 30 15.99 7.59 11.31
C VAL A 30 15.32 6.75 12.43
N ASN A 31 14.32 7.31 13.13
CA ASN A 31 13.57 6.63 14.19
C ASN A 31 12.11 6.30 13.81
N ASP A 32 11.68 6.60 12.58
CA ASP A 32 10.32 6.31 12.12
C ASP A 32 10.25 4.96 11.40
N ILE A 33 9.06 4.37 11.47
CA ILE A 33 8.74 3.10 10.84
C ILE A 33 8.82 3.25 9.32
N ALA A 34 9.48 2.30 8.66
CA ALA A 34 9.54 2.26 7.19
C ALA A 34 8.11 2.25 6.60
N PRO A 35 7.83 3.06 5.57
CA PRO A 35 6.48 3.20 5.05
C PRO A 35 6.00 1.88 4.44
N VAL A 36 4.71 1.58 4.66
CA VAL A 36 4.03 0.41 4.12
C VAL A 36 2.95 0.87 3.16
N PHE A 37 3.00 0.37 1.92
CA PHE A 37 2.05 0.72 0.87
C PHE A 37 1.16 -0.47 0.55
N LYS A 38 -0.16 -0.28 0.53
CA LYS A 38 -1.07 -1.30 -0.01
C LYS A 38 -1.08 -1.24 -1.52
N LEU A 39 -0.91 -2.39 -2.19
CA LEU A 39 -0.96 -2.48 -3.66
C LEU A 39 -2.30 -1.98 -4.22
N ALA A 40 -3.40 -2.18 -3.48
CA ALA A 40 -4.72 -1.67 -3.88
C ALA A 40 -4.75 -0.14 -3.93
N ASP A 41 -4.11 0.53 -2.97
CA ASP A 41 -4.04 1.99 -2.93
C ASP A 41 -3.12 2.55 -4.02
N LEU A 42 -1.96 1.92 -4.23
CA LEU A 42 -1.06 2.29 -5.34
C LEU A 42 -1.73 2.09 -6.71
N LEU A 43 -2.53 1.03 -6.86
CA LEU A 43 -3.32 0.80 -8.07
C LEU A 43 -4.37 1.89 -8.27
N ARG A 44 -5.03 2.32 -7.19
CA ARG A 44 -6.00 3.41 -7.24
C ARG A 44 -5.33 4.73 -7.65
N LEU A 45 -4.24 5.12 -6.99
CA LEU A 45 -3.47 6.33 -7.34
C LEU A 45 -3.03 6.32 -8.80
N TYR A 46 -2.52 5.18 -9.28
CA TYR A 46 -2.14 5.01 -10.68
C TYR A 46 -3.33 5.18 -11.64
N THR A 47 -4.47 4.57 -11.29
CA THR A 47 -5.70 4.61 -12.10
C THR A 47 -6.26 6.04 -12.15
N ASP A 48 -6.36 6.70 -11.00
CA ASP A 48 -6.85 8.07 -10.86
C ASP A 48 -5.99 9.01 -11.72
N ARG A 49 -4.66 8.86 -11.65
CA ARG A 49 -3.74 9.68 -12.44
C ARG A 49 -3.86 9.45 -13.95
N LEU A 50 -4.11 8.23 -14.39
CA LEU A 50 -4.38 7.94 -15.80
C LEU A 50 -5.65 8.61 -16.30
N VAL A 51 -6.71 8.63 -15.48
CA VAL A 51 -7.96 9.33 -15.80
C VAL A 51 -7.73 10.84 -15.91
N GLU A 52 -6.96 11.42 -14.99
CA GLU A 52 -6.58 12.85 -15.03
C GLU A 52 -5.78 13.20 -16.30
N LEU A 53 -4.92 12.28 -16.76
CA LEU A 53 -4.16 12.43 -18.01
C LEU A 53 -5.00 12.15 -19.27
N GLY A 54 -6.31 11.96 -19.13
CA GLY A 54 -7.25 11.77 -20.23
C GLY A 54 -7.23 10.37 -20.85
N VAL A 55 -6.61 9.39 -20.18
CA VAL A 55 -6.60 8.00 -20.65
C VAL A 55 -7.96 7.36 -20.38
N GLY A 56 -8.63 6.93 -21.44
CA GLY A 56 -9.88 6.18 -21.34
C GLY A 56 -9.62 4.77 -20.86
N ILE A 57 -9.83 4.52 -19.57
CA ILE A 57 -9.66 3.20 -18.97
C ILE A 57 -10.86 2.32 -19.38
N THR A 58 -10.68 1.51 -20.42
CA THR A 58 -11.73 0.62 -20.96
C THR A 58 -11.74 -0.77 -20.33
N GLY A 59 -10.81 -1.05 -19.40
CA GLY A 59 -10.67 -2.34 -18.73
C GLY A 59 -10.03 -2.24 -17.34
N ARG A 60 -9.87 -3.38 -16.67
CA ARG A 60 -9.26 -3.43 -15.34
C ARG A 60 -7.74 -3.38 -15.44
N ILE A 61 -7.09 -2.42 -14.78
CA ILE A 61 -5.64 -2.42 -14.65
C ILE A 61 -5.19 -3.62 -13.81
N HIS A 62 -4.23 -4.38 -14.33
CA HIS A 62 -3.71 -5.56 -13.66
C HIS A 62 -2.77 -5.15 -12.52
N SER A 63 -3.22 -5.34 -11.28
CA SER A 63 -2.42 -5.09 -10.07
C SER A 63 -1.09 -5.83 -10.06
N THR A 64 -1.04 -7.03 -10.66
CA THR A 64 0.19 -7.83 -10.75
C THR A 64 1.21 -7.19 -11.69
N ASP A 65 0.77 -6.61 -12.81
CA ASP A 65 1.65 -5.90 -13.73
C ASP A 65 2.22 -4.63 -13.08
N LEU A 66 1.34 -3.83 -12.47
CA LEU A 66 1.75 -2.62 -11.76
C LEU A 66 2.75 -2.93 -10.65
N LYS A 67 2.48 -3.97 -9.84
CA LYS A 67 3.42 -4.44 -8.81
C LYS A 67 4.78 -4.77 -9.42
N ASN A 68 4.83 -5.57 -10.49
CA ASN A 68 6.09 -5.97 -11.11
C ASN A 68 6.86 -4.76 -11.65
N ARG A 69 6.17 -3.78 -12.24
CA ARG A 69 6.76 -2.52 -12.71
C ARG A 69 7.35 -1.70 -11.56
N ILE A 70 6.66 -1.61 -10.42
CA ILE A 70 7.17 -0.94 -9.22
C ILE A 70 8.43 -1.65 -8.70
N LEU A 71 8.36 -2.98 -8.50
CA LEU A 71 9.51 -3.77 -8.02
C LEU A 71 10.73 -3.66 -8.95
N ALA A 72 10.52 -3.51 -10.26
CA ALA A 72 11.59 -3.37 -11.23
C ALA A 72 12.26 -1.99 -11.24
N ASN A 73 11.57 -0.94 -10.79
CA ASN A 73 12.06 0.45 -10.87
C ASN A 73 12.38 1.08 -9.50
N VAL A 74 11.96 0.48 -8.39
CA VAL A 74 12.20 1.00 -7.03
C VAL A 74 13.12 0.04 -6.28
N PRO A 75 14.43 0.30 -6.22
CA PRO A 75 15.38 -0.59 -5.55
C PRO A 75 15.09 -0.74 -4.05
N GLY A 76 15.15 -1.99 -3.56
CA GLY A 76 15.00 -2.30 -2.14
C GLY A 76 13.56 -2.33 -1.62
N ILE A 77 12.56 -2.04 -2.46
CA ILE A 77 11.16 -2.31 -2.13
C ILE A 77 10.86 -3.80 -2.37
N LEU A 78 10.08 -4.39 -1.49
CA LEU A 78 9.68 -5.79 -1.54
C LEU A 78 8.17 -5.90 -1.37
N ALA A 79 7.60 -6.95 -1.97
CA ALA A 79 6.16 -7.24 -1.88
C ALA A 79 5.89 -8.40 -0.93
N TYR A 80 4.94 -8.20 -0.01
CA TYR A 80 4.54 -9.15 1.01
C TYR A 80 3.05 -9.44 0.87
N LYS A 81 2.68 -10.71 1.03
CA LYS A 81 1.28 -11.11 1.04
C LYS A 81 0.78 -11.12 2.49
N GLN A 82 -0.27 -10.36 2.76
CA GLN A 82 -0.94 -10.33 4.06
C GLN A 82 -2.42 -10.66 3.85
N GLY A 83 -2.80 -11.91 4.14
CA GLY A 83 -4.16 -12.39 3.87
C GLY A 83 -4.55 -12.23 2.39
N ARG A 84 -5.55 -11.37 2.13
CA ARG A 84 -6.01 -11.02 0.77
C ARG A 84 -5.26 -9.86 0.15
N ASP A 85 -4.51 -9.10 0.95
CA ASP A 85 -3.80 -7.90 0.52
C ASP A 85 -2.35 -8.19 0.15
N VAL A 86 -1.81 -7.29 -0.66
CA VAL A 86 -0.39 -7.26 -1.01
C VAL A 86 0.15 -5.91 -0.54
N LEU A 87 1.13 -5.97 0.35
CA LEU A 87 1.84 -4.83 0.89
C LEU A 87 3.19 -4.68 0.21
N LEU A 88 3.65 -3.44 0.05
CA LEU A 88 4.99 -3.11 -0.40
C LEU A 88 5.69 -2.30 0.68
N SER A 89 6.93 -2.67 1.01
CA SER A 89 7.73 -1.95 1.99
C SER A 89 9.23 -2.13 1.69
N PHE A 90 10.05 -1.23 2.20
CA PHE A 90 11.50 -1.27 2.03
C PHE A 90 12.15 -2.21 3.05
N ASN A 91 13.11 -3.02 2.58
CA ASN A 91 13.70 -4.15 3.31
C ASN A 91 14.34 -3.82 4.67
N ASP A 92 14.57 -2.54 4.98
CA ASP A 92 15.38 -2.12 6.13
C ASP A 92 14.72 -2.44 7.49
N ASP A 93 13.39 -2.59 7.58
CA ASP A 93 12.71 -2.95 8.85
C ASP A 93 11.30 -3.54 8.67
N VAL A 94 11.08 -4.27 7.58
CA VAL A 94 9.76 -4.79 7.18
C VAL A 94 9.07 -5.58 8.28
N GLY A 95 9.79 -6.38 9.06
CA GLY A 95 9.21 -7.18 10.14
C GLY A 95 8.57 -6.32 11.23
N ASN A 96 9.17 -5.16 11.54
CA ASN A 96 8.65 -4.21 12.52
C ASN A 96 7.51 -3.37 11.91
N ALA A 97 7.69 -2.89 10.69
CA ALA A 97 6.66 -2.09 9.99
C ALA A 97 5.38 -2.88 9.71
N LEU A 98 5.49 -4.16 9.33
CA LEU A 98 4.34 -5.05 9.17
C LEU A 98 3.71 -5.41 10.52
N ARG A 99 4.50 -5.67 11.57
CA ARG A 99 3.98 -5.99 12.90
C ARG A 99 3.19 -4.82 13.50
N ASP A 100 3.70 -3.60 13.39
CA ASP A 100 3.08 -2.44 14.01
C ASP A 100 1.86 -1.96 13.19
N ALA A 101 1.87 -2.12 11.86
CA ALA A 101 0.65 -1.95 11.04
C ALA A 101 -0.44 -3.01 11.32
N CYS A 102 -0.08 -4.19 11.87
CA CYS A 102 -1.05 -5.17 12.37
C CYS A 102 -1.59 -4.81 13.76
N LEU A 103 -0.86 -4.04 14.57
CA LEU A 103 -1.35 -3.61 15.88
C LEU A 103 -2.52 -2.60 15.76
N ASP A 104 -2.57 -1.85 14.66
CA ASP A 104 -3.72 -1.00 14.30
C ASP A 104 -4.94 -1.79 13.80
N ASP A 105 -4.84 -3.12 13.62
CA ASP A 105 -5.99 -4.00 13.41
C ASP A 105 -6.65 -4.26 14.77
N CYS A 106 -7.24 -3.19 15.32
CA CYS A 106 -7.87 -3.04 16.64
C CYS A 106 -8.91 -4.12 16.99
N ASP A 107 -9.20 -5.07 16.10
CA ASP A 107 -10.16 -6.14 16.31
C ASP A 107 -9.72 -7.08 17.43
N ASP A 108 -8.43 -7.45 17.51
CA ASP A 108 -7.95 -8.35 18.57
C ASP A 108 -7.96 -7.68 19.95
N GLU A 109 -7.58 -6.39 20.03
CA GLU A 109 -7.67 -5.60 21.26
C GLU A 109 -9.13 -5.31 21.65
N ALA A 110 -10.00 -4.96 20.68
CA ALA A 110 -11.42 -4.76 20.93
C ALA A 110 -12.12 -6.06 21.37
N ILE A 111 -11.75 -7.21 20.81
CA ILE A 111 -12.25 -8.52 21.22
C ILE A 111 -11.74 -8.87 22.63
N CYS A 112 -10.47 -8.62 22.93
CA CYS A 112 -9.92 -8.80 24.28
C CYS A 112 -10.62 -7.89 25.30
N LEU A 113 -10.85 -6.62 24.98
CA LEU A 113 -11.54 -5.66 25.83
C LEU A 113 -13.01 -6.04 26.02
N ALA A 114 -13.70 -6.48 24.96
CA ALA A 114 -15.07 -6.97 25.03
C ALA A 114 -15.19 -8.22 25.92
N LYS A 115 -14.25 -9.16 25.80
CA LYS A 115 -14.17 -10.36 26.66
C LYS A 115 -13.93 -9.97 28.12
N ALA A 116 -12.98 -9.07 28.39
CA ALA A 116 -12.69 -8.57 29.73
C ALA A 116 -13.92 -7.88 30.35
N ALA A 117 -14.59 -7.00 29.60
CA ALA A 117 -15.81 -6.32 30.04
C ALA A 117 -16.99 -7.29 30.27
N GLN A 118 -17.02 -8.44 29.59
CA GLN A 118 -18.04 -9.47 29.80
C GLN A 118 -17.78 -10.29 31.07
N ILE A 119 -16.52 -10.54 31.42
CA ILE A 119 -16.13 -11.19 32.68
C ILE A 119 -16.49 -10.28 33.86
N ILE A 120 -16.10 -9.00 33.80
CA ILE A 120 -16.40 -8.02 34.86
C ILE A 120 -17.92 -7.89 35.07
N ARG A 121 -18.71 -7.87 33.99
CA ARG A 121 -20.18 -7.82 34.09
C ARG A 121 -20.80 -9.06 34.74
N ARG A 122 -20.19 -10.24 34.60
CA ARG A 122 -20.65 -11.46 35.26
C ARG A 122 -20.27 -11.50 36.74
N ASP A 123 -19.14 -10.92 37.10
CA ASP A 123 -18.69 -10.82 38.51
C ASP A 123 -19.47 -9.77 39.32
N MET A 124 -20.09 -8.79 38.64
CA MET A 124 -20.89 -7.74 39.28
C MET A 124 -22.38 -8.11 39.46
N THR A 125 -22.80 -9.33 39.13
CA THR A 125 -24.16 -9.88 39.34
C THR A 125 -24.14 -11.10 40.23
#